data_AF-A0A2E3PH16-F1
#
_entry.id   AF-A0A2E3PH16-F1
#
_cell.length_a   1.000
_cell.length_b   1.000
_cell.length_c   1.000
_cell.angle_alpha   90.00
_cell.angle_beta   90.00
_cell.angle_gamma   90.00
#
_symmetry.space_group_name_H-M   'P 1'
#
loop_
_entity.id
_entity.type
_entity.pdbx_description
1 polymer ?
#
loop_
_entity_poly.entity_id
_entity_poly.type
_entity_poly.pdbx_seq_one_letter_code
_entity_poly.pdbx_strand_id
1 'polypeptide(L)'
;MDGTRPALIRGDDLRDHIKSQRSKRAVKTRIDTFYCVCCRRERRAAEDMADCDVIGGRAKLTALCEACGTVVSKPVVEARIPEIARTLDLKITRH
;
A
#
# COMPACT_ATOMS: atom_id res chain seq x y z
N MET A 1 32.48 1.32 30.62
CA MET A 1 31.01 1.37 30.69
C MET A 1 30.57 0.09 31.35
N ASP A 2 30.24 0.15 32.63
CA ASP A 2 29.82 -1.04 33.39
C ASP A 2 28.37 -1.36 33.02
N GLY A 3 28.17 -2.47 32.30
CA GLY A 3 26.90 -2.92 31.71
C GLY A 3 25.85 -3.39 32.73
N THR A 4 25.90 -2.88 33.96
CA THR A 4 25.07 -3.29 35.10
C THR A 4 23.77 -2.51 35.24
N ARG A 5 23.51 -1.52 34.37
CA ARG A 5 22.25 -0.75 34.34
C ARG A 5 21.62 -0.78 32.95
N PRO A 6 20.30 -1.04 32.83
CA PRO A 6 19.63 -1.00 31.54
C PRO A 6 19.72 0.40 30.94
N ALA A 7 19.97 0.47 29.63
CA ALA A 7 20.01 1.74 28.91
C ALA A 7 18.63 2.41 28.98
N LEU A 8 18.54 3.54 29.68
CA LEU A 8 17.33 4.35 29.75
C LEU A 8 17.27 5.23 28.50
N ILE A 9 16.23 5.03 27.69
CA ILE A 9 15.95 5.84 26.51
C ILE A 9 14.79 6.78 26.85
N ARG A 10 14.88 8.07 26.50
CA ARG A 10 13.76 8.99 26.66
C ARG A 10 12.61 8.55 25.76
N GLY A 11 11.40 8.53 26.31
CA GLY A 11 10.21 8.09 25.58
C GLY A 11 9.98 8.91 24.30
N ASP A 12 10.29 10.21 24.33
CA ASP A 12 10.15 11.10 23.17
C ASP A 12 11.08 10.67 22.03
N ASP A 13 12.36 10.44 22.33
CA ASP A 13 13.37 9.99 21.36
C ASP A 13 13.02 8.63 20.77
N LEU A 14 12.50 7.70 21.59
CA LEU A 14 12.05 6.40 21.11
C LEU A 14 10.89 6.53 20.12
N ARG A 15 9.90 7.39 20.42
CA ARG A 15 8.76 7.62 19.52
C ARG A 15 9.21 8.22 18.20
N ASP A 16 10.11 9.19 18.23
CA ASP A 16 10.57 9.86 17.01
C ASP A 16 11.47 8.97 16.17
N HIS A 17 12.29 8.12 16.80
CA HIS A 17 13.00 7.05 16.11
C HIS A 17 12.03 6.09 15.40
N ILE A 18 10.98 5.62 16.08
CA ILE A 18 9.96 4.73 15.50
C ILE A 18 9.24 5.42 14.33
N LYS A 19 8.85 6.69 14.48
CA LYS A 19 8.22 7.48 13.40
C LYS A 19 9.14 7.63 12.20
N SER A 20 10.42 7.95 12.41
CA SER A 20 11.42 8.07 11.36
C SER A 20 11.56 6.75 10.59
N GLN A 21 11.68 5.63 11.30
CA GLN A 21 11.77 4.31 10.67
C GLN A 21 10.51 3.94 9.89
N ARG A 22 9.30 4.26 10.40
CA ARG A 22 8.04 4.04 9.68
C ARG A 22 7.92 4.89 8.43
N SER A 23 8.29 6.18 8.51
CA SER A 23 8.22 7.11 7.38
C SER A 23 9.11 6.66 6.22
N LYS A 24 10.31 6.14 6.51
CA LYS A 24 11.24 5.59 5.51
C LYS A 24 10.72 4.30 4.86
N ARG A 25 9.89 3.52 5.57
CA ARG A 25 9.30 2.27 5.06
C ARG A 25 8.00 2.51 4.28
N ALA A 26 7.35 3.65 4.48
CA ALA A 26 6.13 3.99 3.78
C ALA A 26 6.43 4.33 2.32
N VAL A 27 6.10 3.43 1.41
CA VAL A 27 6.15 3.70 -0.02
C VAL A 27 4.82 4.33 -0.42
N LYS A 28 4.87 5.60 -0.83
CA LYS A 28 3.70 6.27 -1.40
C LYS A 28 3.42 5.64 -2.76
N THR A 29 2.22 5.10 -2.93
CA THR A 29 1.74 4.64 -4.24
C THR A 29 0.82 5.69 -4.84
N ARG A 30 1.01 5.99 -6.11
CA ARG A 30 0.08 6.79 -6.92
C ARG A 30 -1.28 6.12 -7.01
N ILE A 31 -2.28 6.80 -7.56
CA ILE A 31 -3.64 6.26 -7.63
C ILE A 31 -3.73 4.98 -8.49
N ASP A 32 -2.96 4.95 -9.56
CA ASP A 32 -2.85 3.95 -10.63
C ASP A 32 -1.84 2.83 -10.33
N THR A 33 -1.11 2.91 -9.23
CA THR A 33 -0.06 1.96 -8.87
C THR A 33 -0.34 1.21 -7.57
N PHE A 34 0.36 0.10 -7.41
CA PHE A 34 0.25 -0.85 -6.32
C PHE A 34 1.60 -1.08 -5.66
N TYR A 35 1.59 -1.40 -4.36
CA TYR A 35 2.79 -1.82 -3.67
C TYR A 35 2.91 -3.33 -3.75
N CYS A 36 3.93 -3.82 -4.46
CA CYS A 36 4.18 -5.25 -4.55
C CYS A 36 5.02 -5.70 -3.36
N VAL A 37 4.49 -6.61 -2.53
CA VAL A 37 5.21 -7.16 -1.37
C VAL A 37 6.40 -8.03 -1.77
N CYS A 38 6.35 -8.68 -2.95
CA CYS A 38 7.47 -9.45 -3.49
C CYS A 38 8.57 -8.53 -4.03
N CYS A 39 8.23 -7.52 -4.82
CA CYS A 39 9.22 -6.57 -5.36
C CYS A 39 9.66 -5.48 -4.37
N ARG A 40 8.93 -5.32 -3.25
CA ARG A 40 9.08 -4.29 -2.21
C ARG A 40 9.14 -2.86 -2.75
N ARG A 41 8.40 -2.58 -3.81
CA ARG A 41 8.36 -1.28 -4.49
C ARG A 41 7.01 -1.02 -5.15
N GLU A 42 6.79 0.23 -5.51
CA GLU A 42 5.66 0.64 -6.35
C GLU A 42 5.75 0.00 -7.74
N ARG A 43 4.63 -0.55 -8.22
CA ARG A 43 4.48 -1.25 -9.50
C ARG A 43 3.13 -0.94 -10.12
N ARG A 44 3.06 -0.97 -11.45
CA ARG A 44 1.79 -0.92 -12.18
C ARG A 44 1.11 -2.29 -12.18
N ALA A 45 -0.20 -2.26 -12.45
CA ALA A 45 -0.95 -3.47 -12.76
C ALA A 45 -0.47 -4.03 -14.11
N ALA A 46 -0.36 -5.35 -14.20
CA ALA A 46 -0.12 -6.03 -15.47
C ALA A 46 -1.25 -5.67 -16.44
N GLU A 47 -0.87 -5.28 -17.66
CA GLU A 47 -1.80 -4.88 -18.73
C GLU A 47 -2.76 -3.74 -18.33
N ASP A 48 -2.41 -2.97 -17.29
CA ASP A 48 -3.27 -1.91 -16.73
C ASP A 48 -4.66 -2.41 -16.28
N MET A 49 -4.80 -3.71 -15.97
CA MET A 49 -6.05 -4.34 -15.54
C MET A 49 -6.13 -4.52 -14.02
N ALA A 50 -7.28 -4.16 -13.43
CA ALA A 50 -7.56 -4.45 -12.02
C ALA A 50 -9.04 -4.78 -11.78
N ASP A 51 -9.30 -5.73 -10.89
CA ASP A 51 -10.63 -6.02 -10.37
C ASP A 51 -10.94 -5.10 -9.19
N CYS A 52 -12.13 -4.54 -9.14
CA CYS A 52 -12.60 -3.65 -8.07
C CYS A 52 -13.81 -4.27 -7.37
N ASP A 53 -13.61 -4.80 -6.17
CA ASP A 53 -14.68 -5.32 -5.33
C ASP A 53 -15.19 -4.22 -4.39
N VAL A 54 -16.49 -3.96 -4.42
CA VAL A 54 -17.15 -3.00 -3.52
C VAL A 54 -18.04 -3.75 -2.53
N ILE A 55 -17.71 -3.66 -1.24
CA ILE A 55 -18.41 -4.33 -0.13
C ILE A 55 -18.68 -3.30 0.96
N GLY A 56 -19.96 -3.03 1.25
CA GLY A 56 -20.36 -2.14 2.35
C GLY A 56 -19.74 -0.74 2.28
N GLY A 57 -19.67 -0.14 1.09
CA GLY A 57 -19.07 1.18 0.84
C GLY A 57 -17.55 1.23 0.87
N ARG A 58 -16.88 0.08 0.98
CA ARG A 58 -15.42 -0.05 0.89
C ARG A 58 -15.07 -0.68 -0.45
N ALA A 59 -14.14 -0.07 -1.16
CA ALA A 59 -13.66 -0.59 -2.43
C ALA A 59 -12.26 -1.19 -2.26
N LYS A 60 -12.02 -2.34 -2.87
CA LYS A 60 -10.72 -2.99 -2.90
C LYS A 60 -10.35 -3.29 -4.34
N LEU A 61 -9.22 -2.76 -4.76
CA LEU A 61 -8.60 -3.11 -6.04
C LEU A 61 -7.72 -4.33 -5.86
N THR A 62 -7.79 -5.28 -6.79
CA THR A 62 -6.94 -6.45 -6.90
C THR A 62 -6.38 -6.49 -8.32
N ALA A 63 -5.07 -6.63 -8.46
CA ALA A 63 -4.39 -6.67 -9.75
C ALA A 63 -3.21 -7.64 -9.70
N LEU A 64 -2.58 -7.89 -10.85
CA LEU A 64 -1.30 -8.60 -10.92
C LEU A 64 -0.17 -7.60 -11.06
N CYS A 65 0.97 -7.88 -10.42
CA CYS A 65 2.18 -7.06 -10.59
C CYS A 65 2.77 -7.24 -11.99
N GLU A 66 3.02 -6.14 -12.72
CA GLU A 66 3.63 -6.16 -14.06
C GLU A 66 4.97 -6.92 -14.15
N ALA A 67 5.72 -6.97 -13.04
CA ALA A 67 7.10 -7.49 -13.04
C ALA A 67 7.22 -8.93 -12.54
N CYS A 68 6.35 -9.36 -11.62
CA CYS A 68 6.47 -10.68 -10.98
C CYS A 68 5.19 -11.50 -10.99
N GLY A 69 4.08 -10.97 -11.56
CA GLY A 69 2.80 -11.67 -11.66
C GLY A 69 2.12 -11.93 -10.31
N THR A 70 2.68 -11.47 -9.19
CA THR A 70 2.07 -11.65 -7.87
C THR A 70 0.82 -10.80 -7.75
N VAL A 71 -0.22 -11.35 -7.12
CA VAL A 71 -1.42 -10.60 -6.76
C VAL A 71 -1.06 -9.45 -5.81
N VAL A 72 -1.46 -8.25 -6.20
CA VAL A 72 -1.33 -7.03 -5.41
C VAL A 72 -2.74 -6.50 -5.14
N SER A 73 -2.93 -5.93 -3.95
CA SER A 73 -4.24 -5.37 -3.59
C SER A 73 -4.10 -4.03 -2.91
N LYS A 74 -5.08 -3.17 -3.13
CA LYS A 74 -5.10 -1.80 -2.60
C LYS A 74 -6.52 -1.41 -2.21
N PRO A 75 -6.77 -1.12 -0.91
CA PRO A 75 -8.04 -0.54 -0.51
C PRO A 75 -8.13 0.90 -1.00
N VAL A 76 -9.28 1.27 -1.55
CA VAL A 76 -9.56 2.63 -2.03
C VAL A 76 -10.92 3.08 -1.51
N VAL A 77 -11.11 4.39 -1.44
CA VAL A 77 -12.44 4.95 -1.18
C VAL A 77 -13.29 4.82 -2.45
N GLU A 78 -14.55 4.44 -2.30
CA GLU A 78 -15.45 4.21 -3.44
C GLU A 78 -15.56 5.44 -4.35
N ALA A 79 -15.58 6.63 -3.76
CA ALA A 79 -15.65 7.91 -4.49
C ALA A 79 -14.47 8.14 -5.47
N ARG A 80 -13.34 7.42 -5.33
CA ARG A 80 -12.19 7.52 -6.24
C ARG A 80 -12.21 6.51 -7.38
N ILE A 81 -13.12 5.53 -7.37
CA ILE A 81 -13.26 4.56 -8.47
C ILE A 81 -13.36 5.25 -9.84
N PRO A 82 -14.17 6.32 -10.02
CA PRO A 82 -14.26 7.00 -11.31
C PRO A 82 -12.97 7.67 -11.76
N GLU A 83 -12.09 8.06 -10.82
CA GLU A 83 -10.77 8.62 -11.12
C GLU A 83 -9.82 7.50 -11.57
N ILE A 84 -9.82 6.37 -10.85
CA ILE A 84 -8.99 5.20 -11.15
C ILE A 84 -9.36 4.58 -12.51
N ALA A 85 -10.66 4.49 -12.82
CA ALA A 85 -11.18 3.95 -14.08
C ALA A 85 -10.75 4.74 -15.34
N ARG A 86 -10.19 5.94 -15.18
CA ARG A 86 -9.61 6.71 -16.30
C ARG A 86 -8.21 6.24 -16.70
N THR A 87 -7.53 5.55 -15.79
CA THR A 87 -6.13 5.14 -15.93
C THR A 87 -5.94 3.63 -15.99
N LEU A 88 -6.85 2.87 -15.37
CA LEU A 88 -6.82 1.41 -15.32
C LEU A 88 -8.13 0.86 -15.90
N ASP A 89 -8.04 -0.27 -16.59
CA ASP A 89 -9.20 -1.05 -16.99
C ASP A 89 -9.74 -1.77 -15.76
N LEU A 90 -10.92 -1.33 -15.30
CA LEU A 90 -11.53 -1.78 -14.05
C LEU A 90 -12.75 -2.64 -14.29
N LYS A 91 -12.68 -3.88 -13.82
CA LYS A 91 -13.88 -4.72 -13.66
C LYS A 91 -14.47 -4.51 -12.27
N ILE A 92 -15.64 -3.86 -12.21
CA ILE A 92 -16.28 -3.52 -10.93
C ILE A 92 -17.32 -4.58 -10.55
N THR A 93 -17.16 -5.20 -9.37
CA THR A 93 -18.12 -6.13 -8.77
C THR A 93 -18.71 -5.50 -7.51
N ARG A 94 -20.05 -5.51 -7.40
CA ARG A 94 -20.78 -4.95 -6.24
C ARG A 94 -21.54 -6.07 -5.53
N HIS A 95 -21.42 -6.14 -4.21
CA HIS A 95 -22.09 -7.10 -3.33
C HIS A 95 -23.16 -6.44 -2.48
#